data_AF-A0AAA9THD6-F1
#
_entry.id   AF-A0AAA9THD6-F1
#
_cell.length_a   1.000
_cell.length_b   1.000
_cell.length_c   1.000
_cell.angle_alpha   90.00
_cell.angle_beta   90.00
_cell.angle_gamma   90.00
#
_symmetry.space_group_name_H-M   'P 1'
#
loop_
_entity.id
_entity.type
_entity.pdbx_description
1 polymer ?
#
loop_
_entity_poly.entity_id
_entity_poly.type
_entity_poly.pdbx_seq_one_letter_code
_entity_poly.pdbx_strand_id
1 'polypeptide(L)'
;MDGPEDSTGQPGPADRSHRSSVSSVGAREVQLKPKHQPYKLGRQWQELLLRFTDAPDDDVAMDEPSLQFRRNVFFPKRRELQIHDKEVLRLLYEEAKGNVLASRYPCDVEDCEALGALVCRVQLGPYQPGQPTACALREKLDSFLPAHLCKRGHGLFAALRGRGAKAGTGEQGLLNAYRRVQEAAGSDGEREASLSPHYRAYLLKCHELPFYGCAFFHGEIDKPAQGFLHRGGRKPVSVAISLDGVHVIDCREKHVLLGLRFQELSWDHTSPEEEESVLWLEFDGDNEGTPVNKLLKIYSKQAELMSSLIEYCIELSQAAEPAASQEAGPTSASGSSPPPHQRPQLRRQGSVVCSRIQHLSTIDYVEEGETIKRVKPKRTTSFFSRQLSLGQGSYTVVQPADSLEQG
;
A
#
# COMPACT_ATOMS: atom_id res chain seq x y z
N MET A 1 -29.74 -34.24 -35.00
CA MET A 1 -29.18 -35.39 -34.28
C MET A 1 -27.78 -35.01 -33.82
N ASP A 2 -27.67 -34.00 -32.97
CA ASP A 2 -27.99 -34.03 -31.53
C ASP A 2 -27.00 -34.90 -30.76
N GLY A 3 -26.08 -34.23 -30.08
CA GLY A 3 -25.20 -34.78 -29.05
C GLY A 3 -24.63 -33.58 -28.27
N PRO A 4 -24.82 -33.49 -26.95
CA PRO A 4 -25.02 -32.20 -26.28
C PRO A 4 -23.74 -31.60 -25.71
N GLU A 5 -23.76 -30.26 -25.67
CA GLU A 5 -22.99 -29.44 -24.75
C GLU A 5 -23.35 -29.81 -23.30
N ASP A 6 -22.37 -30.25 -22.52
CA ASP A 6 -22.36 -29.91 -21.09
C ASP A 6 -20.92 -29.89 -20.58
N SER A 7 -20.38 -28.68 -20.46
CA SER A 7 -19.23 -28.41 -19.60
C SER A 7 -19.52 -27.11 -18.85
N THR A 8 -20.62 -27.14 -18.09
CA THR A 8 -20.94 -26.13 -17.08
C THR A 8 -20.12 -26.37 -15.81
N GLY A 9 -18.80 -26.40 -15.93
CA GLY A 9 -17.90 -26.24 -14.79
C GLY A 9 -17.96 -24.79 -14.32
N GLN A 10 -18.73 -24.49 -13.26
CA GLN A 10 -18.63 -23.21 -12.59
C GLN A 10 -17.16 -23.00 -12.16
N PRO A 11 -16.47 -21.94 -12.62
CA PRO A 11 -15.12 -21.66 -12.16
C PRO A 11 -15.15 -21.42 -10.65
N GLY A 12 -14.24 -22.07 -9.93
CA GLY A 12 -14.10 -21.95 -8.49
C GLY A 12 -13.83 -20.50 -8.04
N PRO A 13 -13.93 -20.21 -6.73
CA PRO A 13 -13.73 -18.86 -6.20
C PRO A 13 -12.39 -18.23 -6.63
N ALA A 14 -11.34 -19.05 -6.72
CA ALA A 14 -10.01 -18.65 -7.16
C ALA A 14 -9.95 -18.24 -8.64
N ASP A 15 -10.68 -18.95 -9.54
CA ASP A 15 -10.69 -18.65 -10.98
C ASP A 15 -11.52 -17.41 -11.35
N ARG A 16 -12.48 -17.04 -10.50
CA ARG A 16 -13.23 -15.78 -10.65
C ARG A 16 -12.39 -14.53 -10.34
N SER A 17 -11.27 -14.69 -9.62
CA SER A 17 -10.41 -13.59 -9.18
C SER A 17 -9.41 -13.11 -10.25
N HIS A 18 -9.29 -13.82 -11.38
CA HIS A 18 -8.26 -13.57 -12.39
C HIS A 18 -8.71 -12.73 -13.60
N ARG A 19 -9.96 -12.24 -13.63
CA ARG A 19 -10.47 -11.45 -14.77
C ARG A 19 -10.49 -9.95 -14.47
N SER A 20 -9.65 -9.23 -15.22
CA SER A 20 -9.64 -7.80 -15.60
C SER A 20 -10.18 -6.80 -14.58
N SER A 21 -9.27 -6.00 -14.01
CA SER A 21 -9.58 -4.80 -13.24
C SER A 21 -9.91 -3.64 -14.18
N VAL A 22 -11.17 -3.23 -14.15
CA VAL A 22 -11.60 -1.91 -14.58
C VAL A 22 -11.69 -1.06 -13.31
N SER A 23 -10.97 0.06 -13.27
CA SER A 23 -11.03 1.03 -12.17
C SER A 23 -11.68 2.31 -12.67
N SER A 24 -12.56 2.92 -11.87
CA SER A 24 -13.06 4.28 -12.15
C SER A 24 -12.02 5.31 -11.66
N VAL A 25 -11.72 6.35 -12.43
CA VAL A 25 -10.83 7.45 -12.06
C VAL A 25 -11.50 8.80 -12.26
N GLY A 26 -11.70 9.45 -11.10
CA GLY A 26 -11.77 10.89 -10.83
C GLY A 26 -10.95 11.12 -9.56
N ALA A 27 -11.41 11.89 -8.58
CA ALA A 27 -10.77 12.11 -7.27
C ALA A 27 -10.44 10.82 -6.50
N ARG A 28 -10.96 9.65 -6.93
CA ARG A 28 -10.80 8.35 -6.28
C ARG A 28 -10.75 7.17 -7.25
N GLU A 29 -10.05 6.12 -6.81
CA GLU A 29 -9.87 4.85 -7.52
C GLU A 29 -10.60 3.72 -6.81
N VAL A 30 -11.45 2.97 -7.53
CA VAL A 30 -12.15 1.79 -7.00
C VAL A 30 -12.02 0.63 -7.98
N GLN A 31 -11.52 -0.52 -7.50
CA GLN A 31 -11.49 -1.75 -8.30
C GLN A 31 -12.91 -2.35 -8.40
N LEU A 32 -13.40 -2.46 -9.63
CA LEU A 32 -14.72 -3.04 -9.88
C LEU A 32 -14.69 -4.57 -9.81
N LYS A 33 -15.80 -5.16 -9.32
CA LYS A 33 -16.03 -6.61 -9.39
C LYS A 33 -16.53 -6.98 -10.80
N PRO A 34 -16.27 -8.20 -11.30
CA PRO A 34 -16.70 -8.61 -12.65
C PRO A 34 -18.20 -8.46 -12.93
N LYS A 35 -19.04 -8.52 -11.89
CA LYS A 35 -20.50 -8.36 -11.98
C LYS A 35 -20.98 -6.89 -11.99
N HIS A 36 -20.10 -5.93 -11.70
CA HIS A 36 -20.47 -4.52 -11.71
C HIS A 36 -20.72 -4.04 -13.13
N GLN A 37 -21.62 -3.06 -13.26
CA GLN A 37 -21.92 -2.40 -14.53
C GLN A 37 -21.34 -0.99 -14.49
N PRO A 38 -20.17 -0.74 -15.10
CA PRO A 38 -19.44 0.52 -14.92
C PRO A 38 -20.26 1.75 -15.29
N TYR A 39 -21.09 1.65 -16.34
CA TYR A 39 -21.96 2.74 -16.76
C TYR A 39 -23.01 3.13 -15.70
N LYS A 40 -23.55 2.16 -14.94
CA LYS A 40 -24.49 2.46 -13.85
C LYS A 40 -23.78 3.16 -12.69
N LEU A 41 -22.57 2.71 -12.36
CA LEU A 41 -21.74 3.34 -11.33
C LEU A 41 -21.38 4.78 -11.71
N GLY A 42 -21.07 5.04 -12.98
CA GLY A 42 -20.82 6.39 -13.47
C GLY A 42 -22.00 7.33 -13.27
N ARG A 43 -23.25 6.85 -13.43
CA ARG A 43 -24.45 7.65 -13.15
C ARG A 43 -24.66 7.97 -11.66
N GLN A 44 -24.13 7.14 -10.77
CA GLN A 44 -24.23 7.31 -9.31
C GLN A 44 -22.95 7.90 -8.71
N TRP A 45 -22.04 8.40 -9.55
CA TRP A 45 -20.69 8.74 -9.11
C TRP A 45 -20.68 9.84 -8.04
N GLN A 46 -21.47 10.91 -8.23
CA GLN A 46 -21.59 11.98 -7.25
C GLN A 46 -22.12 11.48 -5.90
N GLU A 47 -23.13 10.60 -5.90
CA GLU A 47 -23.66 9.98 -4.67
C GLU A 47 -22.60 9.13 -3.97
N LEU A 48 -21.80 8.37 -4.73
CA LEU A 48 -20.69 7.59 -4.20
C LEU A 48 -19.59 8.49 -3.61
N LEU A 49 -19.29 9.62 -4.25
CA LEU A 49 -18.33 10.59 -3.73
C LEU A 49 -18.83 11.21 -2.41
N LEU A 50 -20.09 11.65 -2.34
CA LEU A 50 -20.67 12.19 -1.10
C LEU A 50 -20.65 11.17 0.04
N ARG A 51 -20.98 9.90 -0.27
CA ARG A 51 -21.01 8.82 0.73
C ARG A 51 -19.62 8.51 1.28
N PHE A 52 -18.62 8.43 0.42
CA PHE A 52 -17.31 7.91 0.83
C PHE A 52 -16.28 9.02 1.08
N THR A 53 -16.51 10.26 0.66
CA THR A 53 -15.55 11.38 0.70
C THR A 53 -15.99 12.52 1.62
N ASP A 54 -15.03 13.35 1.99
CA ASP A 54 -15.24 14.69 2.56
C ASP A 54 -14.86 15.78 1.54
N ALA A 55 -14.95 15.48 0.24
CA ALA A 55 -14.72 16.45 -0.81
C ALA A 55 -15.84 17.52 -0.79
N PRO A 56 -15.51 18.81 -0.99
CA PRO A 56 -16.50 19.87 -1.14
C PRO A 56 -17.51 19.58 -2.26
N ASP A 57 -18.75 20.04 -2.10
CA ASP A 57 -19.82 19.81 -3.09
C ASP A 57 -19.45 20.31 -4.50
N ASP A 58 -18.74 21.44 -4.61
CA ASP A 58 -18.25 21.97 -5.88
C ASP A 58 -17.25 21.01 -6.55
N ASP A 59 -16.34 20.41 -5.77
CA ASP A 59 -15.37 19.43 -6.28
C ASP A 59 -16.08 18.15 -6.71
N VAL A 60 -17.08 17.69 -5.94
CA VAL A 60 -17.91 16.52 -6.29
C VAL A 60 -18.70 16.77 -7.58
N ALA A 61 -19.26 17.96 -7.76
CA ALA A 61 -20.06 18.31 -8.92
C ALA A 61 -19.23 18.31 -10.22
N MET A 62 -17.95 18.69 -10.12
CA MET A 62 -17.02 18.76 -11.24
C MET A 62 -16.24 17.46 -11.49
N ASP A 63 -16.35 16.47 -10.60
CA ASP A 63 -15.62 15.21 -10.72
C ASP A 63 -16.29 14.24 -11.71
N GLU A 64 -15.50 13.78 -12.70
CA GLU A 64 -15.96 12.83 -13.72
C GLU A 64 -15.25 11.47 -13.59
N PRO A 65 -16.01 10.35 -13.54
CA PRO A 65 -15.43 9.01 -13.49
C PRO A 65 -14.95 8.54 -14.87
N SER A 66 -13.75 7.97 -14.94
CA SER A 66 -13.20 7.36 -16.16
C SER A 66 -12.79 5.90 -15.96
N LEU A 67 -12.98 5.04 -16.96
CA LEU A 67 -12.58 3.63 -16.84
C LEU A 67 -11.10 3.45 -17.19
N GLN A 68 -10.37 2.76 -16.31
CA GLN A 68 -8.95 2.48 -16.44
C GLN A 68 -8.68 0.99 -16.32
N PHE A 69 -7.74 0.51 -17.14
CA PHE A 69 -7.13 -0.80 -16.95
C PHE A 69 -5.96 -0.66 -15.97
N ARG A 70 -6.02 -1.36 -14.84
CA ARG A 70 -5.07 -1.23 -13.74
C ARG A 70 -4.65 -2.61 -13.24
N ARG A 71 -3.59 -2.68 -12.45
CA ARG A 71 -3.16 -3.88 -11.72
C ARG A 71 -4.27 -4.33 -10.77
N ASN A 72 -4.59 -5.62 -10.80
CA ASN A 72 -5.52 -6.21 -9.84
C ASN A 72 -4.84 -6.30 -8.46
N VAL A 73 -5.44 -5.70 -7.43
CA VAL A 73 -4.91 -5.71 -6.05
C VAL A 73 -4.69 -7.13 -5.52
N PHE A 74 -5.49 -8.10 -5.98
CA PHE A 74 -5.43 -9.51 -5.60
C PHE A 74 -4.44 -10.33 -6.44
N PHE A 75 -3.68 -9.72 -7.35
CA PHE A 75 -2.65 -10.42 -8.10
C PHE A 75 -1.35 -10.53 -7.26
N PRO A 76 -0.83 -11.73 -6.96
CA PRO A 76 0.35 -11.87 -6.10
C PRO A 76 1.62 -11.33 -6.76
N LYS A 77 2.39 -10.51 -6.02
CA LYS A 77 3.69 -9.97 -6.48
C LYS A 77 4.62 -11.06 -7.03
N ARG A 78 4.74 -12.19 -6.33
CA ARG A 78 5.56 -13.33 -6.76
C ARG A 78 5.21 -13.89 -8.15
N ARG A 79 3.92 -13.86 -8.52
CA ARG A 79 3.46 -14.35 -9.84
C ARG A 79 3.73 -13.30 -10.92
N GLU A 80 3.73 -12.02 -10.57
CA GLU A 80 4.08 -10.92 -11.47
C GLU A 80 5.52 -11.02 -12.00
N LEU A 81 6.45 -11.54 -11.18
CA LEU A 81 7.83 -11.79 -11.59
C LEU A 81 7.98 -12.81 -12.73
N GLN A 82 6.96 -13.66 -12.94
CA GLN A 82 6.93 -14.68 -13.99
C GLN A 82 6.34 -14.14 -15.31
N ILE A 83 5.94 -12.87 -15.36
CA ILE A 83 5.35 -12.27 -16.55
C ILE A 83 6.44 -12.02 -17.59
N HIS A 84 6.24 -12.64 -18.77
CA HIS A 84 7.09 -12.43 -19.93
C HIS A 84 6.50 -11.59 -21.04
N ASP A 85 5.18 -11.41 -21.04
CA ASP A 85 4.48 -10.61 -22.02
C ASP A 85 4.89 -9.13 -21.96
N LYS A 86 5.35 -8.60 -23.10
CA LYS A 86 5.87 -7.23 -23.21
C LYS A 86 4.80 -6.18 -22.92
N GLU A 87 3.58 -6.36 -23.40
CA GLU A 87 2.52 -5.38 -23.25
C GLU A 87 1.99 -5.34 -21.82
N VAL A 88 1.87 -6.51 -21.17
CA VAL A 88 1.54 -6.56 -19.73
C VAL A 88 2.63 -5.90 -18.88
N LEU A 89 3.91 -6.16 -19.18
CA LEU A 89 5.02 -5.49 -18.49
C LEU A 89 4.98 -3.97 -18.70
N ARG A 90 4.68 -3.50 -19.92
CA ARG A 90 4.53 -2.08 -20.22
C ARG A 90 3.39 -1.45 -19.42
N LEU A 91 2.23 -2.10 -19.34
CA LEU A 91 1.08 -1.60 -18.58
C LEU A 91 1.38 -1.51 -17.08
N LEU A 92 1.99 -2.55 -16.49
CA LEU A 92 2.43 -2.53 -15.09
C LEU A 92 3.47 -1.43 -14.85
N TYR A 93 4.43 -1.28 -15.76
CA TYR A 93 5.46 -0.25 -15.69
C TYR A 93 4.86 1.17 -15.73
N GLU A 94 3.93 1.46 -16.64
CA GLU A 94 3.33 2.79 -16.74
C GLU A 94 2.51 3.12 -15.48
N GLU A 95 1.78 2.15 -14.92
CA GLU A 95 1.08 2.34 -13.64
C GLU A 95 2.06 2.59 -12.48
N ALA A 96 3.12 1.77 -12.37
CA ALA A 96 4.14 1.93 -11.33
C ALA A 96 4.84 3.29 -11.42
N LYS A 97 5.22 3.69 -12.64
CA LYS A 97 5.81 5.00 -12.93
C LYS A 97 4.89 6.14 -12.53
N GLY A 98 3.60 6.07 -12.90
CA GLY A 98 2.61 7.07 -12.48
C GLY A 98 2.54 7.22 -10.97
N ASN A 99 2.51 6.10 -10.23
CA ASN A 99 2.48 6.11 -8.77
C ASN A 99 3.76 6.71 -8.14
N VAL A 100 4.94 6.47 -8.72
CA VAL A 100 6.20 7.09 -8.27
C VAL A 100 6.20 8.59 -8.54
N LEU A 101 5.90 9.02 -9.76
CA LEU A 101 5.90 10.45 -10.14
C LEU A 101 4.89 11.26 -9.32
N ALA A 102 3.70 10.70 -9.07
CA ALA A 102 2.68 11.28 -8.21
C ALA A 102 3.06 11.28 -6.71
N SER A 103 4.22 10.73 -6.34
CA SER A 103 4.65 10.53 -4.95
C SER A 103 3.63 9.74 -4.12
N ARG A 104 2.87 8.84 -4.77
CA ARG A 104 2.01 7.86 -4.10
C ARG A 104 2.83 6.70 -3.55
N TYR A 105 3.95 6.41 -4.20
CA TYR A 105 5.00 5.51 -3.71
C TYR A 105 6.13 6.34 -3.09
N PRO A 106 6.17 6.48 -1.75
CA PRO A 106 7.34 6.99 -1.03
C PRO A 106 8.64 6.31 -1.45
N CYS A 107 9.59 7.06 -1.99
CA CYS A 107 10.90 6.54 -2.36
C CYS A 107 11.98 7.46 -1.82
N ASP A 108 13.11 6.88 -1.41
CA ASP A 108 14.31 7.65 -1.12
C ASP A 108 14.78 8.35 -2.42
N VAL A 109 15.56 9.42 -2.28
CA VAL A 109 16.00 10.23 -3.43
C VAL A 109 16.80 9.37 -4.42
N GLU A 110 17.68 8.54 -3.91
CA GLU A 110 18.52 7.61 -4.67
C GLU A 110 17.67 6.60 -5.47
N ASP A 111 16.58 6.12 -4.87
CA ASP A 111 15.66 5.21 -5.53
C ASP A 111 14.85 5.93 -6.62
N CYS A 112 14.42 7.17 -6.37
CA CYS A 112 13.77 8.01 -7.38
C CYS A 112 14.69 8.25 -8.59
N GLU A 113 15.97 8.55 -8.35
CA GLU A 113 16.97 8.75 -9.40
C GLU A 113 17.25 7.48 -10.19
N ALA A 114 17.34 6.32 -9.52
CA ALA A 114 17.52 5.02 -10.17
C ALA A 114 16.31 4.64 -11.04
N LEU A 115 15.09 4.82 -10.51
CA LEU A 115 13.84 4.60 -11.26
C LEU A 115 13.74 5.57 -12.44
N GLY A 116 13.99 6.87 -12.21
CA GLY A 116 13.97 7.89 -13.25
C GLY A 116 15.01 7.63 -14.35
N ALA A 117 16.17 7.08 -14.02
CA ALA A 117 17.20 6.69 -14.99
C ALA A 117 16.71 5.58 -15.93
N LEU A 118 15.93 4.62 -15.43
CA LEU A 118 15.28 3.61 -16.27
C LEU A 118 14.21 4.23 -17.17
N VAL A 119 13.45 5.23 -16.68
CA VAL A 119 12.52 5.99 -17.53
C VAL A 119 13.27 6.75 -18.64
N CYS A 120 14.40 7.37 -18.31
CA CYS A 120 15.27 8.00 -19.31
C CYS A 120 15.72 6.99 -20.36
N ARG A 121 16.15 5.79 -19.95
CA ARG A 121 16.59 4.73 -20.86
C ARG A 121 15.48 4.24 -21.80
N VAL A 122 14.23 4.19 -21.30
CA VAL A 122 13.05 3.81 -22.09
C VAL A 122 12.66 4.92 -23.08
N GLN A 123 12.66 6.18 -22.66
CA GLN A 123 12.15 7.30 -23.47
C GLN A 123 13.20 7.94 -24.39
N LEU A 124 14.46 7.99 -23.96
CA LEU A 124 15.55 8.68 -24.63
C LEU A 124 16.54 7.71 -25.29
N GLY A 125 16.44 6.40 -25.01
CA GLY A 125 17.39 5.40 -25.49
C GLY A 125 18.65 5.31 -24.62
N PRO A 126 19.75 4.72 -25.12
CA PRO A 126 21.01 4.61 -24.37
C PRO A 126 21.68 5.98 -24.16
N TYR A 127 22.40 6.15 -23.05
CA TYR A 127 23.13 7.39 -22.81
C TYR A 127 24.30 7.55 -23.78
N GLN A 128 24.36 8.68 -24.50
CA GLN A 128 25.46 9.02 -25.39
C GLN A 128 26.25 10.22 -24.85
N PRO A 129 27.55 10.06 -24.52
CA PRO A 129 28.40 11.17 -24.12
C PRO A 129 28.48 12.23 -25.24
N GLY A 130 28.33 13.51 -24.89
CA GLY A 130 28.48 14.65 -25.83
C GLY A 130 27.20 15.10 -26.55
N GLN A 131 26.09 14.35 -26.46
CA GLN A 131 24.77 14.86 -26.86
C GLN A 131 24.26 15.92 -25.85
N PRO A 132 23.34 16.83 -26.26
CA PRO A 132 22.69 17.80 -25.37
C PRO A 132 21.68 17.13 -24.41
N THR A 133 21.96 15.91 -23.96
CA THR A 133 21.14 15.09 -23.08
C THR A 133 20.80 15.80 -21.78
N ALA A 134 21.72 16.61 -21.24
CA ALA A 134 21.46 17.38 -20.02
C ALA A 134 20.37 18.45 -20.22
N CYS A 135 20.36 19.16 -21.36
CA CYS A 135 19.33 20.15 -21.66
C CYS A 135 17.96 19.49 -21.89
N ALA A 136 17.93 18.42 -22.68
CA ALA A 136 16.70 17.67 -22.95
C ALA A 136 16.10 17.00 -21.70
N LEU A 137 16.96 16.47 -20.82
CA LEU A 137 16.57 15.91 -19.52
C LEU A 137 15.94 16.98 -18.63
N ARG A 138 16.56 18.16 -18.58
CA ARG A 138 16.10 19.28 -17.76
C ARG A 138 14.72 19.79 -18.17
N GLU A 139 14.41 19.79 -19.45
CA GLU A 139 13.09 20.21 -19.97
C GLU A 139 11.96 19.25 -19.61
N LYS A 140 12.27 17.98 -19.32
CA LYS A 140 11.29 16.91 -19.05
C LYS A 140 11.48 16.27 -17.68
N LEU A 141 12.06 17.00 -16.73
CA LEU A 141 12.50 16.43 -15.45
C LEU A 141 11.32 15.82 -14.65
N ASP A 142 10.15 16.44 -14.74
CA ASP A 142 8.89 15.99 -14.15
C ASP A 142 8.32 14.70 -14.75
N SER A 143 8.75 14.31 -15.95
CA SER A 143 8.43 13.00 -16.54
C SER A 143 9.31 11.86 -16.01
N PHE A 144 10.42 12.21 -15.32
CA PHE A 144 11.42 11.26 -14.81
C PHE A 144 11.48 11.19 -13.30
N LEU A 145 11.22 12.31 -12.61
CA LEU A 145 11.30 12.41 -11.16
C LEU A 145 10.01 12.97 -10.54
N PRO A 146 9.72 12.60 -9.28
CA PRO A 146 8.66 13.23 -8.52
C PRO A 146 8.80 14.76 -8.43
N ALA A 147 7.65 15.46 -8.40
CA ALA A 147 7.60 16.92 -8.41
C ALA A 147 8.43 17.60 -7.30
N HIS A 148 8.57 16.96 -6.14
CA HIS A 148 9.36 17.50 -5.03
C HIS A 148 10.88 17.49 -5.29
N LEU A 149 11.38 16.61 -6.18
CA LEU A 149 12.79 16.55 -6.61
C LEU A 149 13.09 17.42 -7.83
N CYS A 150 12.05 17.85 -8.56
CA CYS A 150 12.19 18.73 -9.71
C CYS A 150 12.43 20.20 -9.32
N LYS A 151 12.19 20.57 -8.06
CA LYS A 151 12.28 21.96 -7.60
C LYS A 151 13.72 22.46 -7.60
N ARG A 152 13.97 23.52 -8.37
CA ARG A 152 15.15 24.37 -8.21
C ARG A 152 15.06 25.08 -6.87
N GLY A 153 16.15 25.17 -6.13
CA GLY A 153 16.22 25.96 -4.91
C GLY A 153 15.93 27.44 -5.19
N HIS A 154 14.67 27.85 -5.17
CA HIS A 154 14.22 29.23 -5.31
C HIS A 154 14.39 29.98 -3.99
N GLY A 155 15.62 30.04 -3.49
CA GLY A 155 15.97 31.06 -2.50
C GLY A 155 16.00 32.42 -3.20
N LEU A 156 15.33 33.42 -2.62
CA LEU A 156 15.32 34.83 -3.06
C LEU A 156 16.73 35.45 -3.19
N PHE A 157 17.79 34.75 -2.76
CA PHE A 157 19.19 35.17 -2.87
C PHE A 157 19.99 34.44 -3.97
N ALA A 158 19.38 33.52 -4.73
CA ALA A 158 20.08 32.79 -5.80
C ALA A 158 20.46 33.70 -6.99
N ALA A 159 19.66 34.73 -7.28
CA ALA A 159 19.92 35.71 -8.33
C ALA A 159 21.12 36.64 -8.03
N LEU A 160 21.48 36.82 -6.75
CA LEU A 160 22.54 37.74 -6.33
C LEU A 160 23.95 37.14 -6.39
N ARG A 161 24.09 35.83 -6.67
CA ARG A 161 25.41 35.16 -6.65
C ARG A 161 26.10 35.00 -8.00
N GLY A 162 25.54 35.50 -9.11
CA GLY A 162 26.23 35.60 -10.41
C GLY A 162 26.87 34.31 -10.94
N ARG A 163 26.56 33.15 -10.36
CA ARG A 163 27.06 31.83 -10.76
C ARG A 163 25.91 31.08 -11.39
N GLY A 164 26.14 30.62 -12.62
CA GLY A 164 25.16 29.98 -13.49
C GLY A 164 24.21 29.03 -12.77
N ALA A 165 22.99 28.98 -13.28
CA ALA A 165 21.88 28.26 -12.70
C ALA A 165 22.24 26.79 -12.41
N LYS A 166 22.66 26.49 -11.18
CA LYS A 166 23.04 25.14 -10.76
C LYS A 166 21.87 24.20 -11.00
N ALA A 167 22.18 23.01 -11.53
CA ALA A 167 21.23 21.91 -11.67
C ALA A 167 20.55 21.66 -10.31
N GLY A 168 19.26 21.32 -10.33
CA GLY A 168 18.58 20.87 -9.12
C GLY A 168 19.28 19.63 -8.55
N THR A 169 19.19 19.38 -7.25
CA THR A 169 19.84 18.22 -6.62
C THR A 169 19.46 16.90 -7.33
N GLY A 170 18.19 16.75 -7.70
CA GLY A 170 17.71 15.57 -8.43
C GLY A 170 18.15 15.49 -9.90
N GLU A 171 18.42 16.61 -10.58
CA GLU A 171 18.83 16.60 -12.01
C GLU A 171 20.21 15.96 -12.18
N GLN A 172 21.16 16.33 -11.32
CA GLN A 172 22.52 15.80 -11.41
C GLN A 172 22.58 14.33 -10.99
N GLY A 173 21.84 13.96 -9.95
CA GLY A 173 21.77 12.56 -9.49
C GLY A 173 21.10 11.66 -10.53
N LEU A 174 19.99 12.11 -11.13
CA LEU A 174 19.34 11.42 -12.25
C LEU A 174 20.30 11.23 -13.44
N LEU A 175 21.02 12.27 -13.85
CA LEU A 175 21.97 12.16 -14.95
C LEU A 175 23.09 11.16 -14.62
N ASN A 176 23.59 11.14 -13.39
CA ASN A 176 24.58 10.17 -12.93
C ASN A 176 24.02 8.74 -12.89
N ALA A 177 22.78 8.56 -12.48
CA ALA A 177 22.09 7.27 -12.50
C ALA A 177 21.87 6.78 -13.94
N TYR A 178 21.43 7.66 -14.85
CA TYR A 178 21.20 7.35 -16.25
C TYR A 178 22.47 6.88 -16.97
N ARG A 179 23.63 7.50 -16.69
CA ARG A 179 24.94 7.03 -17.20
C ARG A 179 25.32 5.62 -16.77
N ARG A 180 24.76 5.12 -15.66
CA ARG A 180 25.08 3.81 -15.08
C ARG A 180 24.16 2.69 -15.53
N VAL A 181 23.06 3.00 -16.23
CA VAL A 181 22.14 1.98 -16.75
C VAL A 181 22.88 1.15 -17.80
N GLN A 182 23.05 -0.14 -17.51
CA GLN A 182 23.82 -1.05 -18.36
C GLN A 182 23.09 -1.35 -19.67
N GLU A 183 23.86 -1.48 -20.74
CA GLU A 183 23.37 -1.98 -22.02
C GLU A 183 23.32 -3.51 -22.01
N ALA A 184 22.17 -4.09 -22.38
CA ALA A 184 22.12 -5.50 -22.72
C ALA A 184 22.84 -5.69 -24.06
N ALA A 185 23.90 -6.50 -24.09
CA ALA A 185 24.59 -6.82 -25.33
C ALA A 185 23.64 -7.58 -26.27
N GLY A 186 23.12 -6.89 -27.29
CA GLY A 186 22.22 -7.45 -28.30
C GLY A 186 22.38 -6.72 -29.63
N SER A 187 22.51 -7.48 -30.71
CA SER A 187 22.76 -7.04 -32.08
C SER A 187 21.75 -6.01 -32.58
N ASP A 188 22.25 -5.04 -33.35
CA ASP A 188 21.50 -4.02 -34.09
C ASP A 188 20.29 -4.63 -34.82
N GLY A 189 19.07 -4.32 -34.38
CA GLY A 189 17.88 -4.75 -35.12
C GLY A 189 16.53 -4.38 -34.53
N GLU A 190 16.31 -4.54 -33.22
CA GLU A 190 14.94 -4.45 -32.68
C GLU A 190 14.86 -3.53 -31.44
N ARG A 191 14.74 -2.22 -31.70
CA ARG A 191 14.58 -1.17 -30.66
C ARG A 191 13.43 -1.45 -29.68
N GLU A 192 12.39 -2.17 -30.11
CA GLU A 192 11.20 -2.44 -29.31
C GLU A 192 11.21 -3.77 -28.56
N ALA A 193 11.97 -4.78 -29.01
CA ALA A 193 12.23 -6.00 -28.25
C ALA A 193 13.19 -5.74 -27.06
N SER A 194 13.92 -4.62 -27.11
CA SER A 194 14.95 -4.18 -26.16
C SER A 194 14.44 -3.49 -24.88
N LEU A 195 13.15 -3.12 -24.79
CA LEU A 195 12.63 -2.35 -23.64
C LEU A 195 12.16 -3.22 -22.46
N SER A 196 11.73 -4.46 -22.72
CA SER A 196 11.23 -5.38 -21.69
C SER A 196 12.16 -5.58 -20.49
N PRO A 197 13.50 -5.69 -20.66
CA PRO A 197 14.43 -5.74 -19.52
C PRO A 197 14.37 -4.50 -18.63
N HIS A 198 14.15 -3.31 -19.20
CA HIS A 198 14.06 -2.06 -18.47
C HIS A 198 12.74 -1.92 -17.72
N TYR A 199 11.63 -2.35 -18.34
CA TYR A 199 10.34 -2.47 -17.64
C TYR A 199 10.45 -3.42 -16.45
N ARG A 200 11.07 -4.60 -16.64
CA ARG A 200 11.32 -5.54 -15.54
C ARG A 200 12.22 -4.96 -14.47
N ALA A 201 13.31 -4.30 -14.82
CA ALA A 201 14.21 -3.68 -13.84
C ALA A 201 13.48 -2.61 -13.00
N TYR A 202 12.62 -1.82 -13.65
CA TYR A 202 11.80 -0.82 -12.96
C TYR A 202 10.82 -1.48 -11.99
N LEU A 203 10.09 -2.49 -12.47
CA LEU A 203 9.12 -3.24 -11.68
C LEU A 203 9.81 -3.96 -10.51
N LEU A 204 10.93 -4.66 -10.75
CA LEU A 204 11.71 -5.32 -9.70
C LEU A 204 12.08 -4.36 -8.57
N LYS A 205 12.52 -3.16 -8.91
CA LYS A 205 12.83 -2.12 -7.92
C LYS A 205 11.57 -1.66 -7.18
N CYS A 206 10.44 -1.49 -7.87
CA CYS A 206 9.16 -1.19 -7.23
C CYS A 206 8.64 -2.33 -6.34
N HIS A 207 8.92 -3.60 -6.64
CA HIS A 207 8.52 -4.74 -5.83
C HIS A 207 9.20 -4.76 -4.45
N GLU A 208 10.35 -4.07 -4.28
CA GLU A 208 10.98 -3.85 -2.99
C GLU A 208 10.13 -2.95 -2.07
N LEU A 209 9.22 -2.16 -2.64
CA LEU A 209 8.35 -1.25 -1.90
C LEU A 209 7.18 -2.03 -1.27
N PRO A 210 6.97 -1.93 0.05
CA PRO A 210 5.90 -2.68 0.73
C PRO A 210 4.50 -2.38 0.17
N PHE A 211 4.27 -1.13 -0.22
CA PHE A 211 2.99 -0.62 -0.73
C PHE A 211 2.83 -0.72 -2.26
N TYR A 212 3.76 -1.37 -2.97
CA TYR A 212 3.60 -1.63 -4.40
C TYR A 212 2.37 -2.51 -4.66
N GLY A 213 1.53 -2.09 -5.61
CA GLY A 213 0.32 -2.81 -5.98
C GLY A 213 -0.82 -2.81 -4.95
N CYS A 214 -0.73 -1.99 -3.91
CA CYS A 214 -1.82 -1.78 -2.95
C CYS A 214 -3.00 -1.00 -3.58
N ALA A 215 -4.20 -1.25 -3.06
CA ALA A 215 -5.30 -0.29 -3.13
C ALA A 215 -5.05 0.81 -2.08
N PHE A 216 -5.30 2.08 -2.43
CA PHE A 216 -5.09 3.18 -1.50
C PHE A 216 -6.40 3.88 -1.16
N PHE A 217 -6.57 4.11 0.13
CA PHE A 217 -7.69 4.83 0.72
C PHE A 217 -7.18 6.12 1.35
N HIS A 218 -8.09 7.07 1.53
CA HIS A 218 -7.83 8.31 2.24
C HIS A 218 -8.28 8.16 3.69
N GLY A 219 -7.51 8.70 4.61
CA GLY A 219 -7.94 8.85 5.99
C GLY A 219 -7.14 9.93 6.71
N GLU A 220 -7.48 10.13 7.96
CA GLU A 220 -6.75 11.03 8.84
C GLU A 220 -6.40 10.33 10.14
N ILE A 221 -5.30 10.74 10.77
CA ILE A 221 -4.93 10.29 12.12
C ILE A 221 -4.66 11.48 13.02
N ASP A 222 -4.84 11.28 14.32
CA ASP A 222 -4.51 12.30 15.32
C ASP A 222 -2.99 12.56 15.31
N LYS A 223 -2.61 13.84 15.34
CA LYS A 223 -1.21 14.24 15.48
C LYS A 223 -0.72 13.89 16.88
N PRO A 224 0.53 13.40 17.04
CA PRO A 224 1.11 13.23 18.36
C PRO A 224 1.17 14.59 19.06
N ALA A 225 0.93 14.61 20.37
CA ALA A 225 1.01 15.82 21.17
C ALA A 225 2.43 16.40 21.11
N GLN A 226 2.66 17.46 20.32
CA GLN A 226 3.94 18.16 20.25
C GLN A 226 3.85 19.56 20.86
N GLY A 227 4.72 19.83 21.84
CA GLY A 227 4.95 21.15 22.42
C GLY A 227 3.94 21.60 23.50
N PHE A 228 4.30 22.69 24.18
CA PHE A 228 3.56 23.26 25.33
C PHE A 228 2.14 23.74 25.01
N LEU A 229 1.83 23.98 23.72
CA LEU A 229 0.54 24.50 23.29
C LEU A 229 -0.48 23.44 22.87
N HIS A 230 -0.13 22.15 22.93
CA HIS A 230 -1.00 21.00 22.58
C HIS A 230 -2.04 21.34 21.49
N ARG A 231 -1.59 21.87 20.35
CA ARG A 231 -2.50 22.10 19.22
C ARG A 231 -2.84 20.73 18.64
N GLY A 232 -3.86 20.12 19.26
CA GLY A 232 -4.53 18.94 18.75
C GLY A 232 -4.98 19.19 17.32
N GLY A 233 -5.07 18.11 16.56
CA GLY A 233 -5.50 18.18 15.18
C GLY A 233 -5.12 16.91 14.46
N ARG A 234 -5.72 16.73 13.30
CA ARG A 234 -5.48 15.57 12.46
C ARG A 234 -4.46 15.87 11.38
N LYS A 235 -3.87 14.82 10.84
CA LYS A 235 -3.06 14.89 9.62
C LYS A 235 -3.59 13.89 8.60
N PRO A 236 -3.60 14.26 7.31
CA PRO A 236 -4.02 13.37 6.25
C PRO A 236 -2.99 12.25 6.05
N VAL A 237 -3.50 11.04 5.89
CA VAL A 237 -2.72 9.84 5.57
C VAL A 237 -3.35 9.10 4.40
N SER A 238 -2.55 8.27 3.76
CA SER A 238 -3.05 7.27 2.83
C SER A 238 -2.90 5.89 3.45
N VAL A 239 -3.95 5.09 3.37
CA VAL A 239 -3.99 3.71 3.86
C VAL A 239 -3.86 2.78 2.66
N ALA A 240 -2.74 2.09 2.55
CA ALA A 240 -2.42 1.19 1.44
C ALA A 240 -2.62 -0.27 1.88
N ILE A 241 -3.50 -1.01 1.20
CA ILE A 241 -3.89 -2.37 1.54
C ILE A 241 -3.62 -3.29 0.35
N SER A 242 -2.94 -4.42 0.57
CA SER A 242 -2.68 -5.48 -0.42
C SER A 242 -2.88 -6.86 0.18
N LEU A 243 -2.46 -7.91 -0.53
CA LEU A 243 -2.38 -9.26 0.01
C LEU A 243 -1.33 -9.44 1.12
N ASP A 244 -0.38 -8.52 1.25
CA ASP A 244 0.71 -8.64 2.22
C ASP A 244 0.32 -8.04 3.59
N GLY A 245 -0.52 -7.00 3.59
CA GLY A 245 -0.89 -6.28 4.80
C GLY A 245 -1.37 -4.84 4.56
N VAL A 246 -1.24 -4.02 5.61
CA VAL A 246 -1.71 -2.63 5.68
C VAL A 246 -0.54 -1.69 5.94
N HIS A 247 -0.49 -0.58 5.20
CA HIS A 247 0.50 0.48 5.39
C HIS A 247 -0.19 1.83 5.55
N VAL A 248 0.29 2.64 6.49
CA VAL A 248 -0.18 4.01 6.71
C VAL A 248 0.94 4.96 6.31
N ILE A 249 0.65 5.85 5.36
CA ILE A 249 1.64 6.74 4.73
C ILE A 249 1.23 8.19 4.97
N ASP A 250 2.19 9.02 5.40
CA ASP A 250 1.96 10.45 5.58
C ASP A 250 1.77 11.13 4.21
N CYS A 251 0.60 11.74 3.96
CA CYS A 251 0.29 12.35 2.67
C CYS A 251 1.17 13.56 2.35
N ARG A 252 1.70 14.25 3.37
CA ARG A 252 2.49 15.46 3.19
C ARG A 252 3.98 15.16 3.16
N GLU A 253 4.46 14.42 4.15
CA GLU A 253 5.89 14.10 4.28
C GLU A 253 6.31 12.94 3.37
N LYS A 254 5.35 12.21 2.80
CA LYS A 254 5.60 11.07 1.90
C LYS A 254 6.49 10.00 2.56
N HIS A 255 6.24 9.71 3.83
CA HIS A 255 6.95 8.69 4.58
C HIS A 255 5.98 7.62 5.09
N VAL A 256 6.44 6.38 5.20
CA VAL A 256 5.69 5.30 5.86
C VAL A 256 5.68 5.57 7.36
N LEU A 257 4.48 5.67 7.94
CA LEU A 257 4.28 5.82 9.38
C LEU A 257 4.18 4.45 10.05
N LEU A 258 3.49 3.52 9.39
CA LEU A 258 3.21 2.18 9.89
C LEU A 258 3.14 1.21 8.71
N GLY A 259 3.70 0.03 8.86
CA GLY A 259 3.52 -1.10 7.96
C GLY A 259 3.33 -2.35 8.81
N LEU A 260 2.23 -3.08 8.57
CA LEU A 260 1.84 -4.26 9.34
C LEU A 260 1.41 -5.35 8.37
N ARG A 261 1.98 -6.54 8.52
CA ARG A 261 1.45 -7.76 7.89
C ARG A 261 0.17 -8.18 8.60
N PHE A 262 -0.66 -9.00 7.95
CA PHE A 262 -1.90 -9.47 8.58
C PHE A 262 -1.70 -10.31 9.85
N GLN A 263 -0.51 -10.91 10.05
CA GLN A 263 -0.18 -11.61 11.30
C GLN A 263 0.24 -10.65 12.43
N GLU A 264 0.46 -9.37 12.12
CA GLU A 264 0.97 -8.35 13.04
C GLU A 264 -0.12 -7.37 13.47
N LEU A 265 -1.36 -7.56 13.01
CA LEU A 265 -2.46 -6.65 13.29
C LEU A 265 -3.75 -7.40 13.62
N SER A 266 -4.55 -6.79 14.50
CA SER A 266 -5.99 -7.00 14.58
C SER A 266 -6.68 -5.71 14.15
N TRP A 267 -7.89 -5.80 13.60
CA TRP A 267 -8.62 -4.62 13.15
C TRP A 267 -10.09 -4.71 13.45
N ASP A 268 -10.71 -3.54 13.52
CA ASP A 268 -12.16 -3.37 13.48
C ASP A 268 -12.51 -2.02 12.86
N HIS A 269 -13.79 -1.79 12.62
CA HIS A 269 -14.29 -0.52 12.15
C HIS A 269 -15.56 -0.12 12.90
N THR A 270 -15.71 1.18 13.11
CA THR A 270 -16.92 1.76 13.70
C THR A 270 -17.52 2.72 12.69
N SER A 271 -18.80 2.54 12.37
CA SER A 271 -19.59 3.42 11.50
C SER A 271 -20.87 3.86 12.23
N PRO A 272 -20.75 4.71 13.26
CA PRO A 272 -21.92 5.23 13.97
C PRO A 272 -22.73 6.17 13.06
N GLU A 273 -24.04 6.26 13.29
CA GLU A 273 -24.94 7.14 12.50
C GLU A 273 -24.62 8.63 12.71
N GLU A 274 -24.07 9.00 13.88
CA GLU A 274 -23.80 10.39 14.28
C GLU A 274 -22.31 10.76 14.41
N GLU A 275 -21.38 9.79 14.46
CA GLU A 275 -19.94 10.07 14.49
C GLU A 275 -19.23 9.68 13.19
N GLU A 276 -17.98 10.12 13.05
CA GLU A 276 -17.17 9.80 11.90
C GLU A 276 -16.82 8.31 11.85
N SER A 277 -16.86 7.74 10.65
CA SER A 277 -16.42 6.37 10.42
C SER A 277 -14.92 6.23 10.69
N VAL A 278 -14.54 5.16 11.38
CA VAL A 278 -13.16 4.93 11.83
C VAL A 278 -12.75 3.49 11.55
N LEU A 279 -11.52 3.32 11.06
CA LEU A 279 -10.81 2.06 11.04
C LEU A 279 -9.83 2.04 12.23
N TRP A 280 -9.90 0.98 13.02
CA TRP A 280 -9.03 0.72 14.15
C TRP A 280 -8.00 -0.33 13.77
N LEU A 281 -6.73 -0.03 14.01
CA LEU A 281 -5.63 -0.99 13.85
C LEU A 281 -4.97 -1.20 15.21
N GLU A 282 -5.03 -2.43 15.71
CA GLU A 282 -4.28 -2.87 16.89
C GLU A 282 -3.02 -3.60 16.46
N PHE A 283 -1.89 -3.31 17.11
CA PHE A 283 -0.62 -3.99 16.87
C PHE A 283 0.27 -3.95 18.12
N ASP A 284 1.22 -4.88 18.18
CA ASP A 284 2.22 -4.92 19.24
C ASP A 284 3.13 -3.69 19.20
N GLY A 285 3.41 -3.11 20.37
CA GLY A 285 4.33 -2.01 20.53
C GLY A 285 5.12 -2.08 21.83
N ASP A 286 5.92 -1.03 22.03
CA ASP A 286 6.71 -0.84 23.24
C ASP A 286 6.44 0.56 23.80
N ASN A 287 6.35 0.65 25.13
CA ASN A 287 6.36 1.89 25.88
C ASN A 287 7.39 1.80 27.00
N GLU A 288 8.48 2.56 26.88
CA GLU A 288 9.59 2.60 27.86
C GLU A 288 10.16 1.20 28.20
N GLY A 289 10.29 0.32 27.21
CA GLY A 289 10.80 -1.05 27.39
C GLY A 289 9.75 -2.06 27.85
N THR A 290 8.50 -1.61 28.02
CA THR A 290 7.36 -2.47 28.34
C THR A 290 6.61 -2.83 27.06
N PRO A 291 6.38 -4.12 26.77
CA PRO A 291 5.45 -4.55 25.72
C PRO A 291 4.03 -4.09 26.01
N VAL A 292 3.40 -3.42 25.04
CA VAL A 292 2.02 -2.90 25.12
C VAL A 292 1.30 -3.15 23.81
N ASN A 293 -0.03 -3.19 23.83
CA ASN A 293 -0.81 -3.07 22.61
C ASN A 293 -0.96 -1.60 22.26
N LYS A 294 -0.82 -1.29 20.97
CA LYS A 294 -1.04 0.03 20.42
C LYS A 294 -2.27 0.01 19.54
N LEU A 295 -3.17 0.93 19.80
CA LEU A 295 -4.36 1.14 18.99
C LEU A 295 -4.20 2.44 18.20
N LEU A 296 -4.20 2.34 16.87
CA LEU A 296 -4.23 3.47 15.95
C LEU A 296 -5.66 3.70 15.46
N LYS A 297 -6.11 4.95 15.60
CA LYS A 297 -7.40 5.43 15.11
C LYS A 297 -7.23 6.11 13.75
N ILE A 298 -7.90 5.61 12.72
CA ILE A 298 -7.88 6.19 11.37
C ILE A 298 -9.29 6.63 11.00
N TYR A 299 -9.52 7.94 10.93
CA TYR A 299 -10.78 8.54 10.53
C TYR A 299 -10.93 8.45 9.01
N SER A 300 -12.01 7.83 8.53
CA SER A 300 -12.30 7.72 7.09
C SER A 300 -13.72 7.23 6.86
N LYS A 301 -14.49 7.93 6.02
CA LYS A 301 -15.74 7.43 5.42
C LYS A 301 -15.58 6.13 4.62
N GLN A 302 -14.35 5.69 4.34
CA GLN A 302 -14.04 4.43 3.64
C GLN A 302 -13.74 3.27 4.60
N ALA A 303 -13.93 3.42 5.92
CA ALA A 303 -13.56 2.42 6.92
C ALA A 303 -14.15 1.03 6.66
N GLU A 304 -15.45 0.94 6.33
CA GLU A 304 -16.10 -0.32 5.99
C GLU A 304 -15.48 -0.99 4.74
N LEU A 305 -15.15 -0.20 3.71
CA LEU A 305 -14.48 -0.69 2.49
C LEU A 305 -13.08 -1.22 2.80
N MET A 306 -12.33 -0.51 3.66
CA MET A 306 -11.01 -0.94 4.11
C MET A 306 -11.10 -2.24 4.91
N SER A 307 -12.02 -2.32 5.87
CA SER A 307 -12.26 -3.52 6.69
C SER A 307 -12.63 -4.73 5.83
N SER A 308 -13.57 -4.56 4.90
CA SER A 308 -13.99 -5.61 3.96
C SER A 308 -12.84 -6.08 3.06
N LEU A 309 -11.95 -5.17 2.64
CA LEU A 309 -10.80 -5.52 1.82
C LEU A 309 -9.75 -6.31 2.63
N ILE A 310 -9.49 -5.92 3.88
CA ILE A 310 -8.58 -6.65 4.77
C ILE A 310 -9.10 -8.08 4.99
N GLU A 311 -10.39 -8.21 5.31
CA GLU A 311 -11.05 -9.50 5.51
C GLU A 311 -10.91 -10.40 4.27
N TYR A 312 -11.24 -9.87 3.08
CA TYR A 312 -11.13 -10.62 1.83
C TYR A 312 -9.68 -11.00 1.48
N CYS A 313 -8.70 -10.12 1.74
CA CYS A 313 -7.28 -10.44 1.51
C CYS A 313 -6.81 -11.61 2.40
N ILE A 314 -7.29 -11.68 3.64
CA ILE A 314 -6.96 -12.76 4.57
C ILE A 314 -7.61 -14.07 4.14
N GLU A 315 -8.91 -14.05 3.81
CA GLU A 315 -9.63 -15.22 3.29
C GLU A 315 -8.97 -15.79 2.03
N LEU A 316 -8.59 -14.92 1.09
CA LEU A 316 -7.95 -15.34 -0.15
C LEU A 316 -6.58 -15.98 0.10
N SER A 317 -5.83 -15.45 1.07
CA SER A 317 -4.51 -15.98 1.42
C SER A 317 -4.62 -17.36 2.07
N GLN A 318 -5.64 -17.59 2.92
CA GLN A 318 -5.91 -18.89 3.53
C GLN A 318 -6.38 -19.93 2.51
N ALA A 319 -7.19 -19.54 1.53
CA ALA A 319 -7.66 -20.43 0.46
C ALA A 319 -6.57 -20.83 -0.54
N ALA A 320 -5.48 -20.05 -0.64
CA ALA A 320 -4.38 -20.30 -1.56
C ALA A 320 -3.30 -21.24 -1.02
N GLU A 321 -3.28 -21.51 0.29
CA GLU A 321 -2.42 -22.53 0.91
C GLU A 321 -3.08 -23.90 0.73
N PRO A 322 -2.52 -24.82 -0.07
CA PRO A 322 -3.03 -26.19 -0.11
C PRO A 322 -2.79 -26.83 1.25
N ALA A 323 -3.80 -27.53 1.78
CA ALA A 323 -3.66 -28.35 2.98
C ALA A 323 -2.49 -29.33 2.81
N ALA A 324 -1.33 -28.98 3.36
CA ALA A 324 -0.22 -29.91 3.47
C ALA A 324 -0.71 -31.12 4.25
N SER A 325 -0.70 -32.25 3.56
CA SER A 325 -1.26 -33.53 3.97
C SER A 325 -0.88 -33.89 5.41
N GLN A 326 -1.90 -34.22 6.19
CA GLN A 326 -1.77 -35.07 7.37
C GLN A 326 -1.29 -36.45 6.90
N GLU A 327 0.01 -36.72 6.99
CA GLU A 327 0.51 -38.09 7.07
C GLU A 327 1.14 -38.30 8.45
N ALA A 328 0.46 -39.11 9.25
CA ALA A 328 0.96 -39.62 10.51
C ALA A 328 1.98 -40.74 10.24
N GLY A 329 3.15 -40.65 10.87
CA GLY A 329 4.15 -41.72 10.96
C GLY A 329 4.98 -41.57 12.26
N PRO A 330 5.31 -42.65 13.00
CA PRO A 330 5.71 -42.56 14.41
C PRO A 330 7.23 -42.57 14.65
N THR A 331 7.66 -41.87 15.73
CA THR A 331 8.82 -42.08 16.64
C THR A 331 10.24 -42.22 16.01
N SER A 332 11.35 -41.62 16.45
CA SER A 332 11.80 -41.15 17.77
C SER A 332 13.15 -40.40 17.69
N ALA A 333 13.35 -39.50 18.66
CA ALA A 333 14.59 -39.15 19.37
C ALA A 333 15.68 -38.20 18.79
N SER A 334 15.90 -37.16 19.61
CA SER A 334 17.11 -36.36 19.88
C SER A 334 17.74 -35.50 18.78
N GLY A 335 17.36 -34.23 18.80
CA GLY A 335 18.14 -33.12 18.26
C GLY A 335 17.57 -31.82 18.82
N SER A 336 18.38 -31.07 19.58
CA SER A 336 18.01 -29.82 20.25
C SER A 336 17.29 -28.84 19.32
N SER A 337 16.09 -28.43 19.72
CA SER A 337 15.34 -27.35 19.07
C SER A 337 16.12 -26.03 19.14
N PRO A 338 16.27 -25.28 18.04
CA PRO A 338 16.74 -23.90 18.11
C PRO A 338 15.71 -23.04 18.86
N PRO A 339 16.13 -21.97 19.57
CA PRO A 339 15.21 -21.13 20.33
C PRO A 339 14.19 -20.44 19.40
N PRO A 340 12.98 -20.13 19.89
CA PRO A 340 11.94 -19.52 19.07
C PRO A 340 12.40 -18.16 18.56
N HIS A 341 12.17 -17.97 17.26
CA HIS A 341 12.42 -16.79 16.46
C HIS A 341 12.32 -15.48 17.27
N GLN A 342 13.47 -14.81 17.44
CA GLN A 342 13.46 -13.36 17.64
C GLN A 342 12.76 -12.76 16.42
N ARG A 343 11.58 -12.15 16.66
CA ARG A 343 10.92 -11.31 15.67
C ARG A 343 11.96 -10.30 15.15
N PRO A 344 12.09 -10.11 13.83
CA PRO A 344 13.06 -9.14 13.31
C PRO A 344 12.77 -7.78 13.95
N GLN A 345 13.71 -7.29 14.74
CA GLN A 345 13.60 -5.96 15.33
C GLN A 345 13.58 -4.94 14.19
N LEU A 346 12.57 -4.08 14.19
CA LEU A 346 12.42 -2.95 13.28
C LEU A 346 13.68 -2.07 13.35
N ARG A 347 14.57 -2.18 12.36
CA ARG A 347 15.71 -1.28 12.21
C ARG A 347 15.19 0.13 11.89
N ARG A 348 15.44 1.06 12.82
CA ARG A 348 15.45 2.51 12.59
C ARG A 348 16.84 2.95 12.10
N GLN A 349 17.07 4.05 11.40
CA GLN A 349 16.22 5.09 10.82
C GLN A 349 17.04 5.85 9.77
N GLY A 350 16.44 6.07 8.59
CA GLY A 350 17.02 6.91 7.54
C GLY A 350 16.16 6.90 6.28
N SER A 351 15.54 5.75 5.99
CA SER A 351 14.68 5.60 4.82
C SER A 351 13.26 6.10 5.05
N VAL A 352 12.65 6.60 3.98
CA VAL A 352 11.22 6.94 3.93
C VAL A 352 10.30 5.72 4.01
N VAL A 353 10.80 4.52 3.72
CA VAL A 353 10.00 3.30 3.66
C VAL A 353 9.88 2.56 5.01
N CYS A 354 10.69 2.92 6.00
CA CYS A 354 10.65 2.30 7.33
C CYS A 354 9.52 2.86 8.19
N SER A 355 8.83 2.00 8.95
CA SER A 355 7.82 2.41 9.93
C SER A 355 8.37 3.42 10.95
N ARG A 356 7.59 4.48 11.19
CA ARG A 356 7.91 5.59 12.11
C ARG A 356 6.84 5.68 13.20
N ILE A 357 6.69 4.59 13.97
CA ILE A 357 5.65 4.42 14.99
C ILE A 357 5.64 5.58 16.01
N GLN A 358 6.79 6.17 16.32
CA GLN A 358 6.89 7.33 17.22
C GLN A 358 6.28 8.63 16.68
N HIS A 359 5.90 8.67 15.40
CA HIS A 359 5.17 9.79 14.80
C HIS A 359 3.66 9.55 14.77
N LEU A 360 3.18 8.46 15.39
CA LEU A 360 1.77 8.14 15.54
C LEU A 360 1.27 8.60 16.92
N SER A 361 0.02 9.05 16.96
CA SER A 361 -0.73 9.13 18.21
C SER A 361 -1.47 7.79 18.37
N THR A 362 -1.06 6.99 19.35
CA THR A 362 -1.69 5.69 19.65
C THR A 362 -2.26 5.67 21.06
N ILE A 363 -3.29 4.85 21.26
CA ILE A 363 -3.75 4.49 22.61
C ILE A 363 -2.96 3.24 23.01
N ASP A 364 -2.16 3.37 24.06
CA ASP A 364 -1.36 2.29 24.60
C ASP A 364 -2.08 1.65 25.79
N TYR A 365 -2.21 0.33 25.78
CA TYR A 365 -2.87 -0.43 26.85
C TYR A 365 -2.29 -1.83 27.02
N VAL A 366 -2.64 -2.42 28.16
CA VAL A 366 -2.38 -3.82 28.49
C VAL A 366 -3.73 -4.44 28.84
N GLU A 367 -4.07 -5.56 28.22
CA GLU A 367 -5.27 -6.32 28.56
C GLU A 367 -5.00 -7.22 29.78
N GLU A 368 -5.55 -6.87 30.95
CA GLU A 368 -5.61 -7.78 32.09
C GLU A 368 -7.03 -8.34 32.21
N GLY A 369 -7.23 -9.55 31.66
CA GLY A 369 -8.22 -10.56 32.08
C GLY A 369 -9.70 -10.21 32.28
N GLU A 370 -10.13 -8.96 32.09
CA GLU A 370 -11.51 -8.45 32.17
C GLU A 370 -11.58 -6.90 32.01
N THR A 371 -10.46 -6.15 32.04
CA THR A 371 -10.48 -4.65 31.94
C THR A 371 -9.30 -4.06 31.14
N ILE A 372 -9.59 -3.04 30.30
CA ILE A 372 -8.57 -2.24 29.60
C ILE A 372 -7.97 -1.21 30.57
N LYS A 373 -6.66 -1.31 30.84
CA LYS A 373 -5.94 -0.31 31.64
C LYS A 373 -4.92 0.43 30.77
N ARG A 374 -5.02 1.75 30.71
CA ARG A 374 -3.96 2.62 30.16
C ARG A 374 -2.71 2.45 31.02
N VAL A 375 -1.57 2.16 30.39
CA VAL A 375 -0.48 1.36 30.99
C VAL A 375 0.20 1.97 32.24
N LYS A 376 0.25 1.16 33.30
CA LYS A 376 1.48 0.56 33.91
C LYS A 376 1.37 -0.99 33.75
N PRO A 377 2.47 -1.76 33.75
CA PRO A 377 2.71 -2.89 32.83
C PRO A 377 2.09 -4.25 33.21
N LYS A 378 1.73 -5.08 32.21
CA LYS A 378 1.63 -6.57 32.22
C LYS A 378 1.31 -7.14 30.81
N ARG A 379 1.21 -8.47 30.66
CA ARG A 379 1.09 -9.19 29.36
C ARG A 379 -0.18 -8.82 28.59
N THR A 380 -0.10 -8.83 27.25
CA THR A 380 -1.16 -8.38 26.35
C THR A 380 -1.87 -9.53 25.62
N THR A 381 -3.19 -9.41 25.51
CA THR A 381 -4.08 -10.12 24.58
C THR A 381 -4.82 -9.06 23.73
N SER A 382 -5.40 -9.43 22.59
CA SER A 382 -5.96 -8.48 21.61
C SER A 382 -7.35 -7.99 22.01
N PHE A 383 -7.63 -6.69 21.84
CA PHE A 383 -8.97 -6.12 22.08
C PHE A 383 -10.01 -6.54 21.02
N PHE A 384 -9.58 -6.93 19.83
CA PHE A 384 -10.47 -7.29 18.73
C PHE A 384 -10.63 -8.80 18.59
N SER A 385 -11.86 -9.26 18.39
CA SER A 385 -12.18 -10.68 18.15
C SER A 385 -11.74 -11.18 16.76
N ARG A 386 -11.42 -10.27 15.83
CA ARG A 386 -10.95 -10.59 14.47
C ARG A 386 -9.45 -10.84 14.48
N GLN A 387 -9.05 -12.02 14.97
CA GLN A 387 -7.68 -12.53 14.89
C GLN A 387 -7.64 -13.81 14.04
N LEU A 388 -6.50 -14.07 13.38
CA LEU A 388 -6.21 -15.35 12.73
C LEU A 388 -6.34 -16.51 13.74
N SER A 389 -7.50 -17.16 13.76
CA SER A 389 -7.77 -18.33 14.59
C SER A 389 -7.32 -19.59 13.83
N LEU A 390 -6.09 -20.02 14.10
CA LEU A 390 -5.65 -21.39 13.84
C LEU A 390 -6.28 -22.30 14.90
N GLY A 391 -7.51 -22.77 14.66
CA GLY A 391 -8.12 -23.78 15.52
C GLY A 391 -9.63 -23.79 15.45
N GLN A 392 -10.19 -24.95 15.12
CA GLN A 392 -11.62 -25.25 15.18
C GLN A 392 -12.21 -24.87 16.54
N GLY A 393 -13.26 -24.05 16.51
CA GLY A 393 -14.07 -23.75 17.68
C GLY A 393 -15.39 -23.12 17.26
N SER A 394 -16.42 -23.95 17.10
CA SER A 394 -17.81 -23.47 17.06
C SER A 394 -18.08 -22.71 18.36
N TYR A 395 -18.52 -21.45 18.26
CA TYR A 395 -19.06 -20.75 19.41
C TYR A 395 -20.53 -20.41 19.18
N THR A 396 -21.34 -20.92 20.10
CA THR A 396 -22.78 -20.69 20.21
C THR A 396 -23.01 -19.31 20.82
N VAL A 397 -23.95 -18.56 20.25
CA VAL A 397 -24.42 -17.27 20.77
C VAL A 397 -25.02 -17.49 22.17
N VAL A 398 -24.47 -16.82 23.18
CA VAL A 398 -25.11 -16.73 24.51
C VAL A 398 -26.25 -15.74 24.40
N GLN A 399 -27.48 -16.23 24.55
CA GLN A 399 -28.67 -15.38 24.67
C GLN A 399 -28.65 -14.62 26.00
N PRO A 400 -29.18 -13.39 26.05
CA PRO A 400 -29.28 -12.62 27.29
C PRO A 400 -30.22 -13.34 28.27
N ALA A 401 -29.76 -13.54 29.49
CA ALA A 401 -30.61 -14.01 30.58
C ALA A 401 -31.52 -12.86 31.02
N ASP A 402 -32.80 -12.97 30.68
CA ASP A 402 -33.87 -12.22 31.34
C ASP A 402 -34.07 -12.73 32.78
N SER A 403 -34.46 -11.80 33.66
CA SER A 403 -35.05 -11.97 35.00
C SER A 403 -34.03 -12.09 36.15
N LEU A 404 -34.20 -11.47 37.33
CA LEU A 404 -35.39 -10.99 38.03
C LEU A 404 -35.06 -9.76 38.90
N GLU A 405 -35.97 -8.79 38.91
CA GLU A 405 -36.28 -8.01 40.11
C GLU A 405 -36.82 -8.94 41.22
N GLN A 406 -36.35 -8.78 42.46
CA GLN A 406 -37.16 -8.58 43.66
C GLN A 406 -36.32 -8.73 44.94
N GLY A 407 -36.48 -7.76 45.85
CA GLY A 407 -35.93 -7.74 47.20
C GLY A 407 -35.83 -6.33 47.75
#